data_AF-A0AAI9MYP3-F1
#
_entry.id   AF-A0AAI9MYP3-F1
#
_cell.length_a   1.000
_cell.length_b   1.000
_cell.length_c   1.000
_cell.angle_alpha   90.00
_cell.angle_beta   90.00
_cell.angle_gamma   90.00
#
_symmetry.space_group_name_H-M   'P 1'
#
loop_
_entity.id
_entity.type
_entity.pdbx_description
1 polymer ?
#
loop_
_entity_poly.entity_id
_entity_poly.type
_entity_poly.pdbx_seq_one_letter_code
_entity_poly.pdbx_strand_id
1 'polypeptide(L)'
;MPKELFLIVCTAFVVSTSIPSHSFNRVSSQLLFHPQHAISSDNNIFYLNSSKQGNGGHGGNGANGGNGGSGLGNGDGGDGGNAQLGSNGNGGNGGSGGINGGNGGRGGNGDGYGNGGNGGNGTGNGNGGNGGNGGNGGNGGNGGNGSGSGNGGNGGDAGPEGGEGGRGGLGGPNGGRDGLNGASARRSIN
;
A
#
# COMPACT_ATOMS: atom_id res chain seq x y z
N MET A 1 21.51 -44.42 61.28
CA MET A 1 21.28 -43.54 60.10
C MET A 1 22.64 -43.15 59.54
N PRO A 2 22.85 -42.93 58.23
CA PRO A 2 22.67 -43.78 57.02
C PRO A 2 24.02 -44.05 56.29
N LYS A 3 24.26 -45.17 55.58
CA LYS A 3 24.02 -45.49 54.14
C LYS A 3 24.68 -44.55 53.11
N GLU A 4 25.84 -44.98 52.62
CA GLU A 4 26.42 -44.88 51.26
C GLU A 4 25.63 -44.12 50.17
N LEU A 5 26.29 -43.20 49.44
CA LEU A 5 26.55 -43.35 47.99
C LEU A 5 27.53 -42.28 47.48
N PHE A 6 28.65 -42.73 46.94
CA PHE A 6 29.68 -41.95 46.26
C PHE A 6 29.33 -41.87 44.76
N LEU A 7 29.42 -40.68 44.14
CA LEU A 7 29.57 -40.60 42.68
C LEU A 7 30.42 -39.39 42.28
N ILE A 8 31.61 -39.72 41.77
CA ILE A 8 32.53 -38.86 41.02
C ILE A 8 31.96 -38.67 39.61
N VAL A 9 31.87 -37.42 39.13
CA VAL A 9 31.98 -37.12 37.69
C VAL A 9 32.92 -35.95 37.49
N CYS A 10 34.00 -36.24 36.78
CA CYS A 10 35.02 -35.34 36.27
C CYS A 10 34.43 -34.21 35.40
N THR A 11 35.03 -33.02 35.45
CA THR A 11 35.51 -32.34 34.24
C THR A 11 36.56 -31.30 34.63
N ALA A 12 37.80 -31.58 34.24
CA ALA A 12 38.86 -30.59 34.11
C ALA A 12 38.65 -29.75 32.83
N PHE A 13 39.32 -28.58 32.79
CA PHE A 13 39.71 -27.82 31.58
C PHE A 13 38.55 -27.05 30.88
N VAL A 14 38.58 -25.75 30.57
CA VAL A 14 39.65 -24.83 30.13
C VAL A 14 39.27 -23.36 30.43
N VAL A 15 40.21 -22.65 31.06
CA VAL A 15 40.75 -21.29 30.80
C VAL A 15 39.94 -20.24 29.98
N SER A 16 39.81 -19.04 30.60
CA SER A 16 39.73 -17.65 30.06
C SER A 16 38.66 -17.30 29.00
N THR A 17 37.97 -16.16 29.07
CA THR A 17 38.51 -14.79 29.14
C THR A 17 37.52 -13.77 29.76
N SER A 18 38.06 -12.85 30.56
CA SER A 18 37.75 -11.40 30.68
C SER A 18 36.32 -10.87 31.04
N ILE A 19 36.15 -10.53 32.33
CA ILE A 19 35.67 -9.29 33.03
C ILE A 19 34.99 -8.13 32.20
N PRO A 20 34.30 -7.12 32.82
CA PRO A 20 33.03 -7.03 33.58
C PRO A 20 32.01 -6.05 32.91
N SER A 21 30.81 -5.88 33.46
CA SER A 21 30.07 -4.60 33.30
C SER A 21 29.23 -4.26 34.52
N HIS A 22 29.29 -2.99 34.89
CA HIS A 22 28.93 -2.40 36.16
C HIS A 22 27.42 -2.26 36.41
N SER A 23 27.10 -2.22 37.70
CA SER A 23 25.84 -1.89 38.36
C SER A 23 25.15 -0.63 37.81
N PHE A 24 23.81 -0.60 37.77
CA PHE A 24 23.06 0.64 38.06
C PHE A 24 21.69 0.37 38.74
N ASN A 25 21.48 1.13 39.80
CA ASN A 25 20.32 1.16 40.70
C ASN A 25 19.17 2.01 40.10
N ARG A 26 17.90 1.57 40.32
CA ARG A 26 16.72 2.31 40.86
C ARG A 26 16.50 3.79 40.43
N VAL A 27 15.34 4.34 40.06
CA VAL A 27 13.92 4.26 40.51
C VAL A 27 13.05 5.02 39.47
N SER A 28 11.80 4.62 39.20
CA SER A 28 10.58 5.39 39.52
C SER A 28 9.36 5.00 38.67
N SER A 29 8.25 4.94 39.36
CA SER A 29 7.01 4.24 39.07
C SER A 29 5.90 5.17 38.53
N GLN A 30 5.06 4.57 37.66
CA GLN A 30 3.64 4.87 37.37
C GLN A 30 3.29 6.14 36.55
N LEU A 31 2.69 5.95 35.36
CA LEU A 31 1.24 6.11 35.13
C LEU A 31 0.83 5.89 33.64
N LEU A 32 0.01 4.85 33.42
CA LEU A 32 -1.16 4.74 32.52
C LEU A 32 -1.10 4.78 30.97
N PHE A 33 -1.56 3.65 30.39
CA PHE A 33 -2.47 3.43 29.23
C PHE A 33 -1.99 2.92 27.84
N HIS A 34 -2.52 1.73 27.50
CA HIS A 34 -2.66 0.95 26.25
C HIS A 34 -1.47 0.13 25.69
N PRO A 35 -1.57 -1.22 25.56
CA PRO A 35 -0.68 -1.99 24.71
C PRO A 35 -1.28 -2.09 23.30
N GLN A 36 -0.63 -1.48 22.30
CA GLN A 36 -0.87 -1.84 20.91
C GLN A 36 0.36 -2.60 20.41
N HIS A 37 0.22 -3.92 20.31
CA HIS A 37 1.04 -4.84 19.52
C HIS A 37 2.56 -4.59 19.53
N ALA A 38 3.22 -4.80 20.68
CA ALA A 38 4.67 -4.95 20.73
C ALA A 38 5.03 -6.42 20.46
N ILE A 39 5.76 -6.70 19.38
CA ILE A 39 6.50 -7.96 19.23
C ILE A 39 7.81 -7.77 19.99
N SER A 40 7.97 -8.48 21.12
CA SER A 40 9.16 -8.40 21.98
C SER A 40 10.18 -9.45 21.58
N SER A 41 11.42 -9.02 21.32
CA SER A 41 12.63 -9.84 21.53
C SER A 41 13.60 -9.03 22.40
N ASP A 42 14.44 -9.75 23.14
CA ASP A 42 14.90 -9.49 24.51
C ASP A 42 15.45 -8.11 24.91
N ASN A 43 15.59 -7.11 24.03
CA ASN A 43 15.98 -5.75 24.44
C ASN A 43 15.67 -4.64 23.42
N ASN A 44 14.74 -4.84 22.48
CA ASN A 44 14.42 -3.80 21.49
C ASN A 44 12.92 -3.49 21.49
N ILE A 45 12.53 -2.45 22.24
CA ILE A 45 11.22 -1.84 22.06
C ILE A 45 11.29 -1.05 20.75
N PHE A 46 10.83 -1.67 19.66
CA PHE A 46 10.58 -0.96 18.42
C PHE A 46 9.39 -0.02 18.65
N TYR A 47 9.68 1.25 18.90
CA TYR A 47 8.69 2.30 18.71
C TYR A 47 8.36 2.35 17.22
N LEU A 48 7.26 1.70 16.82
CA LEU A 48 6.63 1.99 15.54
C LEU A 48 6.15 3.43 15.63
N ASN A 49 6.98 4.36 15.16
CA ASN A 49 6.57 5.74 15.04
C ASN A 49 5.47 5.80 13.98
N SER A 50 4.21 5.81 14.42
CA SER A 50 3.02 5.99 13.58
C SER A 50 3.00 7.34 12.85
N SER A 51 4.04 8.18 13.00
CA SER A 51 4.21 9.43 12.27
C SER A 51 4.90 9.31 10.92
N LYS A 52 5.11 8.10 10.36
CA LYS A 52 5.62 7.98 8.98
C LYS A 52 4.56 8.48 8.00
N GLN A 53 4.59 9.78 7.75
CA GLN A 53 4.05 10.36 6.52
C GLN A 53 4.83 9.72 5.38
N GLY A 54 4.14 9.05 4.46
CA GLY A 54 4.82 8.29 3.42
C GLY A 54 3.88 7.97 2.30
N ASN A 55 4.36 8.12 1.08
CA ASN A 55 3.60 7.74 -0.10
C ASN A 55 3.52 6.21 -0.17
N GLY A 56 2.41 5.71 -0.70
CA GLY A 56 2.25 4.31 -1.01
C GLY A 56 3.27 3.85 -2.06
N GLY A 57 3.73 2.62 -1.94
CA GLY A 57 4.64 2.05 -2.94
C GLY A 57 3.96 1.88 -4.30
N HIS A 58 4.71 2.05 -5.39
CA HIS A 58 4.18 1.80 -6.73
C HIS A 58 4.06 0.30 -7.01
N GLY A 59 3.01 -0.08 -7.72
CA GLY A 59 2.86 -1.42 -8.26
C GLY A 59 3.88 -1.70 -9.35
N GLY A 60 4.47 -2.89 -9.34
CA GLY A 60 5.40 -3.31 -10.39
C GLY A 60 4.69 -3.60 -11.71
N ASN A 61 5.38 -3.39 -12.83
CA ASN A 61 4.89 -3.87 -14.13
C ASN A 61 5.06 -5.39 -14.22
N GLY A 62 4.20 -6.06 -14.98
CA GLY A 62 4.31 -7.51 -15.18
C GLY A 62 3.20 -8.05 -16.07
N ALA A 63 3.09 -9.37 -16.18
CA ALA A 63 2.01 -10.01 -16.95
C ALA A 63 0.61 -9.55 -16.50
N ASN A 64 0.46 -9.13 -15.24
CA ASN A 64 -0.50 -8.13 -14.83
C ASN A 64 0.27 -7.03 -14.08
N GLY A 65 -0.25 -5.82 -14.12
CA GLY A 65 0.23 -4.73 -13.28
C GLY A 65 -0.02 -5.01 -11.80
N GLY A 66 0.98 -4.77 -10.96
CA GLY A 66 0.84 -4.81 -9.50
C GLY A 66 0.03 -3.63 -8.99
N ASN A 67 -0.64 -3.78 -7.85
CA ASN A 67 -1.36 -2.66 -7.24
C ASN A 67 -0.40 -1.70 -6.54
N GLY A 68 -0.74 -0.41 -6.55
CA GLY A 68 -0.11 0.59 -5.70
C GLY A 68 -0.54 0.43 -4.23
N GLY A 69 0.37 0.73 -3.31
CA GLY A 69 0.11 0.74 -1.87
C GLY A 69 -0.64 2.00 -1.43
N SER A 70 -1.29 1.93 -0.28
CA SER A 70 -1.89 3.13 0.34
C SER A 70 -0.83 4.06 0.92
N GLY A 71 -1.10 5.37 0.86
CA GLY A 71 -0.34 6.36 1.61
C GLY A 71 -0.53 6.21 3.12
N LEU A 72 0.41 6.75 3.88
CA LEU A 72 0.39 6.82 5.35
C LEU A 72 0.37 8.29 5.80
N GLY A 73 -0.37 8.57 6.87
CA GLY A 73 -0.53 9.94 7.37
C GLY A 73 -1.17 10.85 6.32
N ASN A 74 -0.40 11.82 5.82
CA ASN A 74 -0.80 12.75 4.76
C ASN A 74 -0.28 12.33 3.36
N GLY A 75 0.31 11.15 3.23
CA GLY A 75 0.96 10.71 1.99
C GLY A 75 -0.03 10.29 0.91
N ASP A 76 0.40 10.39 -0.34
CA ASP A 76 -0.41 9.95 -1.48
C ASP A 76 -0.41 8.42 -1.61
N GLY A 77 -1.46 7.87 -2.23
CA GLY A 77 -1.47 6.49 -2.69
C GLY A 77 -0.48 6.27 -3.82
N GLY A 78 0.13 5.09 -3.86
CA GLY A 78 1.03 4.70 -4.95
C GLY A 78 0.24 4.36 -6.21
N ASP A 79 0.86 4.59 -7.37
CA ASP A 79 0.27 4.20 -8.65
C ASP A 79 0.30 2.68 -8.84
N GLY A 80 -0.71 2.14 -9.51
CA GLY A 80 -0.71 0.79 -10.04
C GLY A 80 0.27 0.64 -11.20
N GLY A 81 0.88 -0.54 -11.31
CA GLY A 81 1.76 -0.91 -12.41
C GLY A 81 0.98 -1.22 -13.69
N ASN A 82 1.66 -1.14 -14.82
CA ASN A 82 1.09 -1.51 -16.11
C ASN A 82 1.23 -3.01 -16.38
N ALA A 83 0.31 -3.54 -17.17
CA ALA A 83 0.53 -4.81 -17.83
C ALA A 83 1.71 -4.71 -18.81
N GLN A 84 2.46 -5.80 -18.94
CA GLN A 84 3.62 -5.89 -19.83
C GLN A 84 3.15 -6.01 -21.28
N LEU A 85 3.87 -5.41 -22.22
CA LEU A 85 3.56 -5.54 -23.65
C LEU A 85 3.59 -7.01 -24.11
N GLY A 86 2.64 -7.37 -24.97
CA GLY A 86 2.38 -8.74 -25.43
C GLY A 86 1.67 -9.61 -24.39
N SER A 87 1.26 -9.04 -23.25
CA SER A 87 0.42 -9.72 -22.28
C SER A 87 -1.04 -9.35 -22.53
N ASN A 88 -1.98 -10.25 -22.26
CA ASN A 88 -3.40 -9.88 -22.18
C ASN A 88 -3.74 -9.42 -20.75
N GLY A 89 -2.81 -8.69 -20.15
CA GLY A 89 -2.76 -8.43 -18.73
C GLY A 89 -3.59 -7.22 -18.32
N ASN A 90 -4.17 -7.27 -17.13
CA ASN A 90 -4.80 -6.09 -16.54
C ASN A 90 -3.77 -5.16 -15.94
N GLY A 91 -4.04 -3.86 -15.97
CA GLY A 91 -3.32 -2.88 -15.16
C GLY A 91 -3.64 -3.03 -13.67
N GLY A 92 -2.70 -2.62 -12.82
CA GLY A 92 -2.89 -2.62 -11.38
C GLY A 92 -3.71 -1.43 -10.90
N ASN A 93 -4.40 -1.58 -9.77
CA ASN A 93 -5.13 -0.46 -9.17
C ASN A 93 -4.17 0.50 -8.44
N GLY A 94 -4.50 1.79 -8.45
CA GLY A 94 -3.86 2.77 -7.60
C GLY A 94 -4.25 2.60 -6.13
N GLY A 95 -3.34 2.93 -5.22
CA GLY A 95 -3.59 2.92 -3.78
C GLY A 95 -4.35 4.15 -3.30
N SER A 96 -4.97 4.07 -2.12
CA SER A 96 -5.65 5.20 -1.51
C SER A 96 -4.68 6.22 -0.90
N GLY A 97 -5.11 7.48 -0.79
CA GLY A 97 -4.43 8.46 0.06
C GLY A 97 -4.34 8.04 1.53
N GLY A 98 -3.46 8.69 2.28
CA GLY A 98 -3.24 8.44 3.70
C GLY A 98 -4.39 8.90 4.59
N ILE A 99 -4.55 8.28 5.76
CA ILE A 99 -5.72 8.48 6.63
C ILE A 99 -6.02 9.94 7.02
N ASN A 100 -5.01 10.81 7.07
CA ASN A 100 -5.13 12.22 7.45
C ASN A 100 -5.19 13.17 6.24
N GLY A 101 -4.94 12.66 5.04
CA GLY A 101 -4.81 13.43 3.82
C GLY A 101 -4.04 12.65 2.75
N GLY A 102 -4.29 12.98 1.49
CA GLY A 102 -3.52 12.45 0.36
C GLY A 102 -4.38 12.14 -0.85
N ASN A 103 -3.81 12.28 -2.03
CA ASN A 103 -4.46 11.87 -3.26
C ASN A 103 -4.41 10.35 -3.41
N GLY A 104 -5.38 9.79 -4.11
CA GLY A 104 -5.28 8.42 -4.58
C GLY A 104 -4.26 8.30 -5.72
N GLY A 105 -3.60 7.15 -5.79
CA GLY A 105 -2.71 6.79 -6.90
C GLY A 105 -3.50 6.48 -8.17
N ARG A 106 -2.85 6.56 -9.32
CA ARG A 106 -3.45 6.21 -10.62
C ARG A 106 -3.52 4.72 -10.80
N GLY A 107 -4.52 4.24 -11.54
CA GLY A 107 -4.51 2.88 -12.07
C GLY A 107 -3.49 2.75 -13.21
N GLY A 108 -2.90 1.57 -13.34
CA GLY A 108 -2.04 1.22 -14.45
C GLY A 108 -2.84 0.79 -15.68
N ASN A 109 -2.20 0.80 -16.83
CA ASN A 109 -2.82 0.39 -18.10
C ASN A 109 -2.84 -1.13 -18.26
N GLY A 110 -3.89 -1.64 -18.90
CA GLY A 110 -3.93 -3.00 -19.41
C GLY A 110 -3.14 -3.13 -20.73
N ASP A 111 -2.93 -4.36 -21.17
CA ASP A 111 -2.34 -4.70 -22.46
C ASP A 111 -3.16 -5.81 -23.13
N GLY A 112 -3.11 -5.89 -24.47
CA GLY A 112 -3.95 -6.81 -25.24
C GLY A 112 -5.43 -6.66 -24.84
N TYR A 113 -6.12 -7.76 -24.55
CA TYR A 113 -7.52 -7.69 -24.10
C TYR A 113 -7.71 -7.32 -22.61
N GLY A 114 -6.63 -6.94 -21.91
CA GLY A 114 -6.66 -6.61 -20.51
C GLY A 114 -7.23 -5.22 -20.22
N ASN A 115 -7.90 -5.09 -19.08
CA ASN A 115 -8.51 -3.84 -18.63
C ASN A 115 -7.49 -2.93 -17.94
N GLY A 116 -7.75 -1.63 -17.96
CA GLY A 116 -7.07 -0.69 -17.09
C GLY A 116 -7.42 -0.88 -15.61
N GLY A 117 -6.48 -0.59 -14.73
CA GLY A 117 -6.69 -0.58 -13.29
C GLY A 117 -7.47 0.65 -12.84
N ASN A 118 -8.18 0.56 -11.71
CA ASN A 118 -8.90 1.70 -11.16
C ASN A 118 -7.94 2.66 -10.44
N GLY A 119 -8.26 3.94 -10.43
CA GLY A 119 -7.60 4.92 -9.57
C GLY A 119 -8.00 4.72 -8.10
N GLY A 120 -7.09 5.08 -7.20
CA GLY A 120 -7.33 5.06 -5.76
C GLY A 120 -8.15 6.26 -5.30
N ASN A 121 -8.80 6.15 -4.15
CA ASN A 121 -9.54 7.27 -3.57
C ASN A 121 -8.61 8.24 -2.84
N GLY A 122 -8.92 9.53 -2.92
CA GLY A 122 -8.32 10.55 -2.07
C GLY A 122 -8.91 10.52 -0.66
N THR A 123 -8.19 11.15 0.27
CA THR A 123 -8.54 11.25 1.70
C THR A 123 -8.19 12.64 2.21
N GLY A 124 -8.90 13.13 3.23
CA GLY A 124 -8.58 14.40 3.90
C GLY A 124 -8.43 15.60 2.94
N ASN A 125 -9.42 15.82 2.07
CA ASN A 125 -9.41 16.79 0.96
C ASN A 125 -8.60 16.39 -0.29
N GLY A 126 -8.03 15.19 -0.33
CA GLY A 126 -7.30 14.67 -1.48
C GLY A 126 -8.19 14.31 -2.66
N ASN A 127 -7.61 14.39 -3.86
CA ASN A 127 -8.28 13.99 -5.09
C ASN A 127 -8.23 12.48 -5.28
N GLY A 128 -9.22 11.93 -5.99
CA GLY A 128 -9.12 10.58 -6.51
C GLY A 128 -8.08 10.48 -7.63
N GLY A 129 -7.44 9.32 -7.74
CA GLY A 129 -6.54 9.01 -8.84
C GLY A 129 -7.31 8.66 -10.11
N ASN A 130 -6.70 8.86 -11.28
CA ASN A 130 -7.31 8.47 -12.54
C ASN A 130 -7.27 6.94 -12.72
N GLY A 131 -8.26 6.39 -13.42
CA GLY A 131 -8.18 5.03 -13.94
C GLY A 131 -7.14 4.92 -15.06
N GLY A 132 -6.60 3.72 -15.23
CA GLY A 132 -5.72 3.39 -16.36
C GLY A 132 -6.51 3.02 -17.60
N ASN A 133 -5.88 3.07 -18.76
CA ASN A 133 -6.50 2.72 -20.03
C ASN A 133 -6.55 1.20 -20.22
N GLY A 134 -7.55 0.72 -20.94
CA GLY A 134 -7.58 -0.67 -21.43
C GLY A 134 -6.55 -0.92 -22.53
N GLY A 135 -6.10 -2.17 -22.66
CA GLY A 135 -5.38 -2.61 -23.86
C GLY A 135 -6.35 -2.84 -25.03
N ASN A 136 -5.86 -3.23 -26.21
CA ASN A 136 -6.67 -3.57 -27.39
C ASN A 136 -7.88 -4.49 -27.07
N GLY A 137 -9.09 -3.92 -26.99
CA GLY A 137 -10.33 -4.63 -26.69
C GLY A 137 -10.72 -4.65 -25.21
N GLY A 138 -9.85 -4.17 -24.33
CA GLY A 138 -10.07 -4.03 -22.90
C GLY A 138 -10.77 -2.73 -22.52
N ASN A 139 -11.44 -2.75 -21.36
CA ASN A 139 -12.11 -1.59 -20.79
C ASN A 139 -11.11 -0.67 -20.07
N GLY A 140 -11.43 0.61 -20.02
CA GLY A 140 -10.75 1.55 -19.14
C GLY A 140 -11.11 1.33 -17.67
N GLY A 141 -10.16 1.60 -16.78
CA GLY A 141 -10.38 1.57 -15.33
C GLY A 141 -11.16 2.79 -14.85
N ASN A 142 -11.90 2.67 -13.76
CA ASN A 142 -12.62 3.82 -13.19
C ASN A 142 -11.68 4.76 -12.46
N GLY A 143 -12.01 6.05 -12.44
CA GLY A 143 -11.37 7.01 -11.55
C GLY A 143 -11.76 6.77 -10.10
N GLY A 144 -10.87 7.10 -9.18
CA GLY A 144 -11.14 7.10 -7.75
C GLY A 144 -11.93 8.32 -7.33
N ASN A 145 -12.61 8.24 -6.19
CA ASN A 145 -13.35 9.37 -5.62
C ASN A 145 -12.42 10.34 -4.89
N GLY A 146 -12.74 11.63 -4.97
CA GLY A 146 -12.18 12.63 -4.08
C GLY A 146 -12.79 12.56 -2.68
N SER A 147 -12.13 13.18 -1.71
CA SER A 147 -12.63 13.34 -0.34
C SER A 147 -12.68 14.81 0.02
N GLY A 148 -13.58 15.23 0.92
CA GLY A 148 -13.69 16.63 1.35
C GLY A 148 -13.89 17.58 0.18
N SER A 149 -12.94 18.49 -0.06
CA SER A 149 -12.96 19.39 -1.24
C SER A 149 -12.20 18.84 -2.47
N GLY A 150 -11.65 17.63 -2.41
CA GLY A 150 -10.90 17.01 -3.49
C GLY A 150 -11.80 16.57 -4.65
N ASN A 151 -11.27 16.60 -5.87
CA ASN A 151 -11.99 16.17 -7.06
C ASN A 151 -11.94 14.64 -7.23
N GLY A 152 -12.90 14.08 -7.96
CA GLY A 152 -12.82 12.72 -8.46
C GLY A 152 -11.78 12.62 -9.58
N GLY A 153 -11.15 11.45 -9.69
CA GLY A 153 -10.26 11.12 -10.80
C GLY A 153 -11.04 10.79 -12.06
N ASN A 154 -10.45 10.99 -13.22
CA ASN A 154 -11.06 10.60 -14.50
C ASN A 154 -11.01 9.08 -14.67
N GLY A 155 -12.00 8.52 -15.37
CA GLY A 155 -11.91 7.16 -15.90
C GLY A 155 -10.86 7.08 -17.02
N GLY A 156 -10.27 5.91 -17.18
CA GLY A 156 -9.39 5.61 -18.31
C GLY A 156 -10.17 5.28 -19.57
N ASP A 157 -9.53 5.44 -20.71
CA ASP A 157 -10.13 5.13 -22.01
C ASP A 157 -10.13 3.61 -22.27
N ALA A 158 -11.10 3.16 -23.07
CA ALA A 158 -11.07 1.81 -23.63
C ALA A 158 -9.92 1.65 -24.64
N GLY A 159 -9.54 0.41 -24.92
CA GLY A 159 -8.61 0.12 -25.99
C GLY A 159 -9.19 0.31 -27.39
N PRO A 160 -8.33 0.48 -28.42
CA PRO A 160 -8.75 0.86 -29.75
C PRO A 160 -9.62 -0.17 -30.49
N GLU A 161 -9.51 -1.46 -30.14
CA GLU A 161 -10.25 -2.55 -30.83
C GLU A 161 -11.61 -2.88 -30.19
N GLY A 162 -11.98 -2.20 -29.12
CA GLY A 162 -13.24 -2.40 -28.40
C GLY A 162 -13.10 -2.14 -26.91
N GLY A 163 -14.24 -2.08 -26.22
CA GLY A 163 -14.33 -1.87 -24.78
C GLY A 163 -15.06 -0.59 -24.40
N GLU A 164 -15.41 -0.51 -23.12
CA GLU A 164 -16.03 0.65 -22.49
C GLU A 164 -14.99 1.48 -21.75
N GLY A 165 -15.10 2.80 -21.86
CA GLY A 165 -14.31 3.72 -21.05
C GLY A 165 -14.73 3.62 -19.59
N GLY A 166 -13.77 3.77 -18.68
CA GLY A 166 -14.04 3.78 -17.25
C GLY A 166 -14.87 4.97 -16.83
N ARG A 167 -15.62 4.85 -15.74
CA ARG A 167 -16.35 5.98 -15.17
C ARG A 167 -15.41 6.92 -14.42
N GLY A 168 -15.69 8.21 -14.47
CA GLY A 168 -15.08 9.16 -13.57
C GLY A 168 -15.49 8.89 -12.11
N GLY A 169 -14.58 9.17 -11.19
CA GLY A 169 -14.88 9.15 -9.76
C GLY A 169 -15.67 10.37 -9.33
N LEU A 170 -16.36 10.27 -8.20
CA LEU A 170 -17.11 11.37 -7.63
C LEU A 170 -16.19 12.39 -6.96
N GLY A 171 -16.53 13.66 -7.08
CA GLY A 171 -15.95 14.73 -6.27
C GLY A 171 -16.29 14.56 -4.80
N GLY A 172 -15.44 15.13 -3.94
CA GLY A 172 -15.68 15.21 -2.52
C GLY A 172 -16.90 16.09 -2.20
N PRO A 173 -17.60 15.82 -1.10
CA PRO A 173 -18.87 16.47 -0.77
C PRO A 173 -18.77 17.99 -0.52
N ASN A 174 -17.57 18.51 -0.26
CA ASN A 174 -17.35 19.93 0.02
C ASN A 174 -16.94 20.71 -1.25
N GLY A 175 -17.61 20.42 -2.37
CA GLY A 175 -17.43 21.15 -3.64
C GLY A 175 -16.37 20.58 -4.58
N GLY A 176 -15.95 19.32 -4.39
CA GLY A 176 -15.13 18.62 -5.37
C GLY A 176 -15.89 18.37 -6.67
N ARG A 177 -15.21 18.45 -7.81
CA ARG A 177 -15.80 18.11 -9.11
C ARG A 177 -15.68 16.61 -9.37
N ASP A 178 -16.71 16.05 -10.01
CA ASP A 178 -16.66 14.70 -10.54
C ASP A 178 -15.62 14.60 -11.67
N GLY A 179 -15.00 13.44 -11.77
CA GLY A 179 -14.13 13.09 -12.89
C GLY A 179 -14.91 12.84 -14.16
N LEU A 180 -14.23 12.98 -15.29
CA LEU A 180 -14.79 12.65 -16.59
C LEU A 180 -14.75 11.14 -16.82
N ASN A 181 -15.77 10.62 -17.50
CA ASN A 181 -15.73 9.26 -18.02
C ASN A 181 -14.70 9.17 -19.15
N GLY A 182 -14.03 8.02 -19.25
CA GLY A 182 -13.16 7.69 -20.37
C GLY A 182 -13.95 7.44 -21.64
N ALA A 183 -13.27 7.60 -22.77
CA ALA A 183 -13.82 7.31 -24.08
C ALA A 183 -13.99 5.80 -24.26
N SER A 184 -15.17 5.40 -24.73
CA SER A 184 -15.43 4.03 -25.17
C SER A 184 -15.06 3.88 -26.65
N ALA A 185 -14.51 2.73 -27.03
CA ALA A 185 -14.21 2.45 -28.43
C ALA A 185 -15.49 2.00 -29.14
N ARG A 186 -15.95 2.79 -30.11
CA ARG A 186 -17.04 2.36 -31.01
C ARG A 186 -16.45 1.43 -32.06
N ARG A 187 -16.85 0.16 -32.03
CA ARG A 187 -16.60 -0.76 -33.16
C ARG A 187 -17.29 -0.18 -34.39
N SER A 188 -16.52 0.29 -35.37
CA SER A 188 -17.07 0.68 -36.67
C SER A 188 -17.59 -0.58 -37.35
N ILE A 189 -18.91 -0.76 -37.33
CA ILE A 189 -19.60 -1.76 -38.14
C ILE A 189 -19.70 -1.17 -39.55
N ASN A 190 -18.71 -1.49 -40.40
CA ASN A 190 -18.79 -1.36 -41.85
C ASN A 190 -18.86 -2.76 -42.45
#